data_AF-A0A1E2WVK7-F1
#
_entry.id   AF-A0A1E2WVK7-F1
#
_cell.length_a   1.000
_cell.length_b   1.000
_cell.length_c   1.000
_cell.angle_alpha   90.00
_cell.angle_beta   90.00
_cell.angle_gamma   90.00
#
_symmetry.space_group_name_H-M   'P 1'
#
loop_
_entity.id
_entity.type
_entity.pdbx_description
1 polymer ?
#
loop_
_entity_poly.entity_id
_entity_poly.type
_entity_poly.pdbx_seq_one_letter_code
_entity_poly.pdbx_strand_id
1 'polypeptide(L)'
;MSEPISLTALFFGASKGVVGISIRIAKSLKLIESIESKVDLLTQVEFNAAWKTLLQACNSSSYDEQKSILINDARDSFTKANCFEKGERLFYTYLGLT
;
A
#
# COMPACT_ATOMS: atom_id res chain seq x y z
N MET A 1 39.10 -25.39 23.60
CA MET A 1 39.35 -24.09 22.96
C MET A 1 38.03 -23.62 22.38
N SER A 2 37.43 -22.57 22.93
CA SER A 2 36.15 -22.02 22.49
C SER A 2 36.39 -21.05 21.32
N GLU A 3 35.83 -21.34 20.15
CA GLU A 3 35.90 -20.44 18.99
C GLU A 3 35.23 -19.09 19.32
N PRO A 4 35.85 -17.95 18.96
CA PRO A 4 35.23 -16.65 19.18
C PRO A 4 34.04 -16.49 18.23
N ILE A 5 32.83 -16.48 18.79
CA ILE A 5 31.62 -16.13 18.04
C ILE A 5 31.79 -14.69 17.54
N SER A 6 31.88 -14.52 16.23
CA SER A 6 31.98 -13.20 15.59
C SER A 6 30.85 -12.30 16.07
N LEU A 7 31.15 -11.09 16.55
CA LEU A 7 30.14 -10.10 16.97
C LEU A 7 29.06 -9.91 15.89
N THR A 8 29.44 -10.00 14.62
CA THR A 8 28.54 -9.95 13.46
C THR A 8 27.45 -11.02 13.50
N ALA A 9 27.76 -12.24 13.95
CA ALA A 9 26.80 -13.34 14.06
C ALA A 9 25.83 -13.13 15.24
N LEU A 10 26.31 -12.56 16.35
CA LEU A 10 25.47 -12.15 17.48
C LEU A 10 24.52 -11.00 17.11
N PHE A 11 25.00 -10.00 16.39
CA PHE A 11 24.18 -8.89 15.90
C PHE A 11 23.14 -9.34 14.86
N PHE A 12 23.52 -10.23 13.93
CA PHE A 12 22.58 -10.80 12.95
C PHE A 12 21.51 -11.70 13.59
N GLY A 13 21.87 -12.46 14.62
CA GLY A 13 20.92 -13.28 15.37
C GLY A 13 19.95 -12.44 16.19
N ALA A 14 20.46 -11.42 16.89
CA ALA A 14 19.66 -10.49 17.67
C ALA A 14 18.71 -9.65 16.79
N SER A 15 19.17 -9.17 15.64
CA SER A 15 18.33 -8.40 14.71
C SER A 15 17.18 -9.24 14.14
N LYS A 16 17.44 -10.49 13.76
CA LYS A 16 16.38 -11.44 13.35
C LYS A 16 15.38 -11.73 14.47
N GLY A 17 15.86 -11.88 15.71
CA GLY A 17 15.01 -12.08 16.88
C GLY A 17 14.09 -10.89 17.16
N VAL A 18 14.62 -9.67 17.12
CA VAL A 18 13.85 -8.43 17.33
C VAL A 18 12.80 -8.24 16.24
N VAL A 19 13.16 -8.42 14.97
CA VAL A 19 12.21 -8.34 13.83
C VAL A 19 11.09 -9.37 13.98
N GLY A 20 11.42 -10.62 14.35
CA GLY A 20 10.42 -11.67 14.58
C GLY A 20 9.43 -11.35 15.71
N ILE A 21 9.89 -10.71 16.79
CA ILE A 21 9.04 -10.28 17.91
C ILE A 21 8.14 -9.11 17.49
N SER A 22 8.69 -8.10 16.80
CA SER A 22 7.92 -6.95 16.31
C SER A 22 6.78 -7.36 15.37
N ILE A 23 7.03 -8.32 14.47
CA ILE A 23 6.00 -8.86 13.57
C ILE A 23 4.92 -9.61 14.37
N ARG A 24 5.30 -10.42 15.36
CA ARG A 24 4.33 -11.12 16.23
C ARG A 24 3.48 -10.15 17.03
N ILE A 25 4.07 -9.07 17.56
CA ILE A 25 3.33 -8.02 18.27
C ILE A 25 2.36 -7.33 17.31
N ALA A 26 2.81 -6.94 16.11
CA ALA A 26 1.96 -6.30 15.11
C ALA A 26 0.78 -7.18 14.68
N LYS A 27 1.00 -8.50 14.52
CA LYS A 27 -0.06 -9.49 14.28
C LYS A 27 -1.02 -9.60 15.49
N SER A 28 -0.48 -9.69 16.70
CA SER A 28 -1.30 -9.81 17.92
C SER A 28 -2.19 -8.59 18.17
N LEU A 29 -1.75 -7.41 17.74
CA LEU A 29 -2.48 -6.15 17.82
C LEU A 29 -3.36 -5.89 16.59
N LYS A 30 -3.41 -6.82 15.63
CA LYS A 30 -4.13 -6.68 14.36
C LYS A 30 -3.77 -5.41 13.57
N LEU A 31 -2.55 -4.91 13.75
CA LEU A 31 -2.09 -3.69 13.07
C LEU A 31 -1.98 -3.91 11.57
N ILE A 32 -1.55 -5.10 11.15
CA ILE A 32 -1.46 -5.49 9.74
C ILE A 32 -2.87 -5.51 9.11
N GLU A 33 -3.82 -6.23 9.72
CA GLU A 33 -5.23 -6.28 9.28
C GLU A 33 -5.88 -4.87 9.24
N SER A 34 -5.52 -4.01 10.19
CA SER A 34 -6.01 -2.63 10.23
C SER A 34 -5.43 -1.76 9.10
N ILE A 35 -4.16 -1.96 8.75
CA ILE A 35 -3.50 -1.26 7.64
C ILE A 35 -4.10 -1.74 6.31
N GLU A 36 -4.23 -3.06 6.10
CA GLU A 36 -4.91 -3.69 4.95
C GLU A 36 -6.29 -3.05 4.73
N SER A 37 -7.15 -3.09 5.76
CA SER A 37 -8.51 -2.56 5.68
C SER A 37 -8.56 -1.07 5.35
N LYS A 38 -7.61 -0.27 5.86
CA LYS A 38 -7.53 1.17 5.55
C LYS A 38 -7.05 1.43 4.13
N VAL A 39 -6.06 0.68 3.66
CA VAL A 39 -5.57 0.76 2.27
C VAL A 39 -6.69 0.36 1.30
N ASP A 40 -7.41 -0.72 1.58
CA ASP A 40 -8.56 -1.16 0.79
C ASP A 40 -9.63 -0.08 0.71
N LEU A 41 -9.97 0.54 1.86
CA LEU A 41 -10.93 1.63 1.89
C LEU A 41 -10.48 2.82 1.05
N LEU A 42 -9.22 3.25 1.17
CA LEU A 42 -8.67 4.36 0.39
C LEU A 42 -8.68 4.03 -1.11
N THR A 43 -8.32 2.80 -1.48
CA THR A 43 -8.32 2.32 -2.85
C THR A 43 -9.74 2.33 -3.42
N GLN A 44 -10.73 1.86 -2.67
CA GLN A 44 -12.14 1.89 -3.09
C GLN A 44 -12.68 3.31 -3.23
N VAL A 45 -12.32 4.23 -2.33
CA VAL A 45 -12.76 5.64 -2.41
C VAL A 45 -12.25 6.28 -3.69
N GLU A 46 -10.96 6.14 -4.00
CA GLU A 46 -10.37 6.70 -5.22
C GLU A 46 -10.93 6.03 -6.49
N PHE A 47 -11.10 4.71 -6.47
CA PHE A 47 -11.69 3.97 -7.59
C PHE A 47 -13.14 4.41 -7.86
N ASN A 48 -13.96 4.54 -6.81
CA ASN A 48 -15.34 4.99 -6.93
C ASN A 48 -15.43 6.44 -7.41
N ALA A 49 -14.52 7.31 -6.97
CA ALA A 49 -14.43 8.68 -7.45
C ALA A 49 -14.07 8.70 -8.94
N ALA A 50 -13.02 7.96 -9.34
CA ALA A 50 -12.60 7.84 -10.74
C ALA A 50 -13.73 7.35 -11.65
N TRP A 51 -14.44 6.30 -11.21
CA TRP A 51 -15.56 5.73 -11.97
C TRP A 51 -16.70 6.72 -12.15
N LYS A 52 -17.06 7.47 -11.11
CA LYS A 52 -18.10 8.52 -11.19
C LYS A 52 -17.69 9.64 -12.15
N THR A 53 -16.45 10.11 -12.06
CA THR A 53 -15.93 11.17 -12.94
C THR A 53 -15.89 10.70 -14.40
N LEU A 54 -15.52 9.44 -14.65
CA LEU A 54 -15.52 8.86 -15.99
C LEU A 54 -16.95 8.73 -16.56
N LEU A 55 -17.91 8.28 -15.75
CA LEU A 55 -19.32 8.25 -16.14
C LEU A 55 -19.85 9.65 -16.47
N GLN A 56 -19.45 10.66 -15.70
CA GLN A 56 -19.78 12.06 -15.99
C GLN A 56 -19.18 12.50 -17.33
N ALA A 57 -17.93 12.15 -17.63
CA ALA A 57 -17.31 12.43 -18.92
C ALA A 57 -18.05 11.77 -20.08
N CYS A 58 -18.51 10.53 -19.91
CA CYS A 58 -19.25 9.79 -20.94
C CYS A 58 -20.64 10.37 -21.21
N ASN A 59 -21.33 10.81 -20.15
CA ASN A 59 -22.70 11.34 -20.23
C ASN A 59 -22.75 12.86 -20.50
N SER A 60 -21.61 13.53 -20.46
CA SER A 60 -21.48 14.96 -20.72
C SER A 60 -21.68 15.27 -22.21
N SER A 61 -22.58 16.21 -22.50
CA SER A 61 -22.73 16.84 -23.81
C SER A 61 -21.79 18.03 -24.02
N SER A 62 -20.91 18.32 -23.04
CA SER A 62 -19.94 19.42 -23.11
C SER A 62 -18.93 19.28 -24.25
N TYR A 63 -18.39 20.44 -24.69
CA TYR A 63 -17.27 20.54 -25.63
C TYR A 63 -16.09 19.64 -25.23
N ASP A 64 -15.36 19.13 -26.23
CA ASP A 64 -14.29 18.13 -26.09
C ASP A 64 -13.25 18.44 -25.00
N GLU A 65 -13.01 19.73 -24.73
CA GLU A 65 -12.04 20.19 -23.72
C GLU A 65 -12.49 19.88 -22.28
N GLN A 66 -13.77 20.10 -21.92
CA GLN A 66 -14.29 19.71 -20.60
C GLN A 66 -14.32 18.18 -20.44
N LYS A 67 -14.62 17.46 -21.52
CA LYS A 67 -14.60 15.99 -21.51
C LYS A 67 -13.17 15.47 -21.30
N SER A 68 -12.17 16.11 -21.93
CA SER A 68 -10.76 15.79 -21.72
C SER A 68 -10.31 16.02 -20.28
N ILE A 69 -10.73 17.12 -19.65
CA ILE A 69 -10.44 17.40 -18.23
C ILE A 69 -11.00 16.29 -17.34
N LEU A 70 -12.28 15.92 -17.50
CA LEU A 70 -12.90 14.86 -16.69
C LEU A 70 -12.23 13.49 -16.89
N ILE A 71 -11.79 13.17 -18.12
CA ILE A 71 -11.04 11.93 -18.39
C ILE A 71 -9.68 11.95 -17.68
N ASN A 72 -8.97 13.09 -17.69
CA ASN A 72 -7.69 13.23 -17.01
C ASN A 72 -7.86 13.14 -15.49
N ASP A 73 -8.87 13.79 -14.91
CA ASP A 73 -9.18 13.70 -13.49
C ASP A 73 -9.49 12.25 -13.06
N ALA A 74 -10.29 11.53 -13.86
CA ALA A 74 -10.57 10.12 -13.61
C ALA A 74 -9.28 9.26 -13.66
N ARG A 75 -8.39 9.53 -14.63
CA ARG A 75 -7.10 8.85 -14.76
C ARG A 75 -6.19 9.09 -13.56
N ASP A 76 -6.17 10.31 -13.03
CA ASP A 76 -5.36 10.65 -11.85
C ASP A 76 -5.86 9.91 -10.61
N SER A 77 -7.17 9.83 -10.40
CA SER A 77 -7.75 9.03 -9.31
C SER A 77 -7.47 7.53 -9.46
N PHE A 78 -7.56 6.95 -10.67
CA PHE A 78 -7.13 5.55 -10.88
C PHE A 78 -5.64 5.33 -10.60
N THR A 79 -4.80 6.29 -10.99
CA THR A 79 -3.36 6.24 -10.71
C THR A 79 -3.09 6.26 -9.22
N LYS A 80 -3.82 7.10 -8.47
CA LYS A 80 -3.73 7.19 -7.02
C LYS A 80 -4.17 5.91 -6.32
N ALA A 81 -5.27 5.29 -6.78
CA ALA A 81 -5.71 3.98 -6.28
C ALA A 81 -4.62 2.90 -6.48
N ASN A 82 -4.00 2.84 -7.67
CA ASN A 82 -2.90 1.92 -7.96
C ASN A 82 -1.65 2.20 -7.12
N CYS A 83 -1.37 3.47 -6.79
CA CYS A 83 -0.28 3.82 -5.89
C CYS A 83 -0.49 3.27 -4.46
N PHE A 84 -1.72 3.24 -3.96
CA PHE A 84 -2.02 2.63 -2.65
C PHE A 84 -1.74 1.13 -2.65
N GLU A 85 -2.20 0.40 -3.67
CA GLU A 85 -1.94 -1.04 -3.83
C GLU A 85 -0.42 -1.34 -3.91
N LYS A 86 0.33 -0.53 -4.67
CA LYS A 86 1.80 -0.68 -4.76
C LYS A 86 2.51 -0.37 -3.44
N GLY A 87 2.07 0.67 -2.74
CA GLY A 87 2.63 1.05 -1.44
C GLY A 87 2.43 -0.03 -0.39
N GLU A 88 1.26 -0.68 -0.40
CA GLU A 88 0.95 -1.81 0.47
C GLU A 88 1.87 -3.02 0.20
N ARG A 89 2.04 -3.40 -1.07
CA ARG A 89 2.96 -4.50 -1.44
C ARG A 89 4.40 -4.23 -1.01
N LEU A 90 4.86 -2.99 -1.16
CA LEU A 90 6.19 -2.56 -0.71
C LEU A 90 6.32 -2.67 0.81
N PHE A 91 5.28 -2.26 1.55
CA PHE A 91 5.22 -2.38 3.01
C PHE A 91 5.34 -3.84 3.47
N TYR A 92 4.61 -4.78 2.85
CA TYR A 92 4.77 -6.21 3.17
C TYR A 92 6.14 -6.77 2.81
N THR A 93 6.71 -6.32 1.70
CA THR A 93 8.07 -6.72 1.29
C THR A 93 9.09 -6.28 2.34
N TYR A 94 8.99 -5.06 2.87
CA TYR A 94 9.88 -4.60 3.95
C TYR A 94 9.66 -5.32 5.28
N LEU A 95 8.46 -5.81 5.54
CA LEU A 95 8.18 -6.63 6.71
C LEU A 95 8.57 -8.11 6.53
N GLY A 96 9.01 -8.53 5.33
CA GLY A 96 9.30 -9.92 5.01
C GLY A 96 8.07 -10.83 5.07
N LEU A 97 6.89 -10.28 4.78
CA LEU A 97 5.60 -10.98 4.79
C LEU A 97 5.17 -11.48 3.41
N THR A 98 5.92 -11.13 2.36
CA THR A 98 5.72 -11.51 0.96
C THR A 98 7.01 -12.02 0.35
#